data_AF-A0A251UJ96-F1
#
_entry.id   AF-A0A251UJ96-F1
#
_cell.length_a   1.000
_cell.length_b   1.000
_cell.length_c   1.000
_cell.angle_alpha   90.00
_cell.angle_beta   90.00
_cell.angle_gamma   90.00
#
_symmetry.space_group_name_H-M   'P 1'
#
loop_
_entity.id
_entity.type
_entity.pdbx_description
1 polymer ?
#
loop_
_entity_poly.entity_id
_entity_poly.type
_entity_poly.pdbx_seq_one_letter_code
_entity_poly.pdbx_strand_id
1 'polypeptide(L)'
;MNPATEELIPVHQKMEDEVKLHSFRGSPYGCRVEIALKLKGIKYEFIQEDLSNKSQDLLKYNPVYKKVPVFVHNGNPISESLVIIEYIDEVWKGVPILPQDAYTKAQARFWAKFIDEKCIPAVFKVFGSHGDEQDVAEANEQLQFLENELSVKGNKFFGGDNIGLVDICASYIAFWAGAAEEALGIELVTKDKFPKLKEWCDNCINCQVVKDGLPPRERLVAYYKWRFGKALCTASIDVNNKQLVLCCMLPMISFPNTSVLYVFFLFKVFGSHGDEQDVAEANEQLQFLENELSVKGNKFFGGDNIGLVDICASYIAFWAGAAEEALGIELVTKDKFPKLKEWCDNCINCQVVKDGLPPRERLVAYYKWRFGKA
;
A
#
# COMPACT_ATOMS: atom_id res chain seq x y z
N MET A 1 -35.70 -27.64 -55.22
CA MET A 1 -35.25 -26.39 -54.56
C MET A 1 -34.91 -26.76 -53.13
N ASN A 2 -33.61 -26.81 -52.81
CA ASN A 2 -33.09 -27.01 -51.46
C ASN A 2 -33.25 -25.69 -50.69
N PRO A 3 -33.86 -25.66 -49.50
CA PRO A 3 -33.73 -24.50 -48.63
C PRO A 3 -32.32 -24.51 -48.03
N ALA A 4 -31.72 -23.33 -48.03
CA ALA A 4 -30.33 -23.08 -47.69
C ALA A 4 -29.98 -23.50 -46.26
N THR A 5 -28.77 -24.01 -46.12
CA THR A 5 -28.01 -24.15 -44.89
C THR A 5 -27.91 -22.80 -44.17
N GLU A 6 -28.60 -22.71 -43.04
CA GLU A 6 -28.41 -21.65 -42.06
C GLU A 6 -27.09 -21.93 -41.33
N GLU A 7 -26.04 -21.19 -41.67
CA GLU A 7 -24.77 -21.22 -40.96
C GLU A 7 -25.00 -20.72 -39.53
N LEU A 8 -24.90 -21.64 -38.57
CA LEU A 8 -24.87 -21.35 -37.14
C LEU A 8 -23.60 -20.54 -36.83
N ILE A 9 -23.75 -19.23 -36.64
CA ILE A 9 -22.73 -18.36 -36.05
C ILE A 9 -22.50 -18.84 -34.60
N PRO A 10 -21.27 -19.18 -34.17
CA PRO A 10 -21.03 -19.66 -32.82
C PRO A 10 -21.34 -18.57 -31.79
N VAL A 11 -22.21 -18.93 -30.84
CA VAL A 11 -22.53 -18.15 -29.63
C VAL A 11 -21.24 -17.88 -28.86
N HIS A 12 -20.93 -16.60 -28.68
CA HIS A 12 -19.98 -16.00 -27.73
C HIS A 12 -19.05 -16.99 -27.02
N GLN A 13 -17.83 -17.15 -27.55
CA GLN A 13 -16.68 -17.51 -26.71
C GLN A 13 -16.58 -16.42 -25.63
N LYS A 14 -16.86 -16.78 -24.37
CA LYS A 14 -16.49 -15.97 -23.22
C LYS A 14 -14.97 -15.83 -23.27
N MET A 15 -14.46 -14.70 -23.76
CA MET A 15 -13.02 -14.43 -23.74
C MET A 15 -12.54 -14.64 -22.31
N GLU A 16 -11.50 -15.46 -22.12
CA GLU A 16 -10.88 -15.60 -20.80
C GLU A 16 -10.40 -14.20 -20.35
N ASP A 17 -10.62 -13.88 -19.07
CA ASP A 17 -10.21 -12.59 -18.52
C ASP A 17 -8.71 -12.39 -18.70
N GLU A 18 -8.30 -11.29 -19.33
CA GLU A 18 -6.89 -10.93 -19.47
C GLU A 18 -6.41 -10.37 -18.13
N VAL A 19 -5.53 -11.11 -17.46
CA VAL A 19 -5.00 -10.74 -16.15
C VAL A 19 -3.49 -10.61 -16.22
N LYS A 20 -2.95 -9.42 -15.89
CA LYS A 20 -1.52 -9.15 -15.82
C LYS A 20 -1.13 -8.61 -14.45
N LEU A 21 0.06 -8.98 -13.99
CA LEU A 21 0.65 -8.48 -12.75
C LEU A 21 2.04 -7.90 -13.05
N HIS A 22 2.17 -6.58 -13.00
CA HIS A 22 3.45 -5.88 -13.05
C HIS A 22 4.08 -5.87 -11.66
N SER A 23 5.20 -6.57 -11.50
CA SER A 23 5.98 -6.60 -10.26
C SER A 23 7.41 -7.07 -10.51
N PHE A 24 8.21 -7.24 -9.45
CA PHE A 24 9.51 -7.90 -9.56
C PHE A 24 9.58 -9.11 -8.63
N ARG A 25 10.28 -10.16 -9.08
CA ARG A 25 10.54 -11.38 -8.30
C ARG A 25 11.40 -11.03 -7.07
N GLY A 26 10.75 -10.81 -5.93
CA GLY A 26 11.38 -10.30 -4.70
C GLY A 26 10.51 -9.29 -3.95
N SER A 27 9.51 -8.70 -4.61
CA SER A 27 8.59 -7.75 -4.00
C SER A 27 7.65 -8.48 -3.01
N PRO A 28 7.64 -8.11 -1.72
CA PRO A 28 6.66 -8.67 -0.79
C PRO A 28 5.22 -8.29 -1.17
N TYR A 29 5.01 -7.06 -1.63
CA TYR A 29 3.70 -6.58 -2.07
C TYR A 29 3.22 -7.26 -3.36
N GLY A 30 4.13 -7.58 -4.29
CA GLY A 30 3.83 -8.40 -5.47
C GLY A 30 3.44 -9.82 -5.10
N CYS A 31 4.18 -10.44 -4.18
CA CYS A 31 3.89 -11.78 -3.69
C CYS A 31 2.49 -11.89 -3.06
N ARG A 32 2.02 -10.84 -2.35
CA ARG A 32 0.64 -10.80 -1.82
C ARG A 32 -0.40 -11.04 -2.91
N VAL A 33 -0.25 -10.35 -4.04
CA VAL A 33 -1.16 -10.48 -5.19
C VAL A 33 -1.01 -11.85 -5.84
N GLU A 34 0.21 -12.37 -5.99
CA GLU A 34 0.43 -13.74 -6.51
C GLU A 34 -0.24 -14.80 -5.62
N ILE A 35 -0.19 -14.67 -4.29
CA ILE A 35 -0.86 -15.59 -3.36
C ILE A 35 -2.39 -15.51 -3.55
N ALA A 36 -2.96 -14.30 -3.64
CA ALA A 36 -4.39 -14.13 -3.86
C ALA A 36 -4.86 -14.73 -5.20
N LEU A 37 -4.10 -14.52 -6.28
CA LEU A 37 -4.39 -15.10 -7.59
C LEU A 37 -4.34 -16.63 -7.55
N LYS A 38 -3.34 -17.21 -6.88
CA LYS A 38 -3.21 -18.66 -6.73
C LYS A 38 -4.30 -19.27 -5.85
N LEU A 39 -4.68 -18.61 -4.75
CA LEU A 39 -5.81 -19.03 -3.90
C LEU A 39 -7.11 -19.12 -4.70
N LYS A 40 -7.31 -18.21 -5.66
CA LYS A 40 -8.47 -18.19 -6.55
C LYS A 40 -8.31 -19.05 -7.81
N GLY A 41 -7.14 -19.66 -8.04
CA GLY A 41 -6.85 -20.43 -9.25
C GLY A 41 -6.84 -19.60 -10.54
N ILE A 42 -6.56 -18.30 -10.46
CA ILE A 42 -6.58 -17.38 -11.59
C ILE A 42 -5.25 -17.49 -12.35
N LYS A 43 -5.31 -17.69 -13.66
CA LYS A 43 -4.15 -17.60 -14.55
C LYS A 43 -3.82 -16.12 -14.79
N TYR A 44 -2.54 -15.78 -14.79
CA TYR A 44 -2.08 -14.42 -15.00
C TYR A 44 -0.73 -14.40 -15.73
N GLU A 45 -0.49 -13.33 -16.47
CA GLU A 45 0.84 -13.00 -16.99
C GLU A 45 1.61 -12.18 -15.95
N PHE A 46 2.80 -12.64 -15.54
CA PHE A 46 3.68 -11.87 -14.66
C PHE A 46 4.64 -11.02 -15.50
N ILE A 47 4.46 -9.70 -15.46
CA ILE A 47 5.33 -8.74 -16.13
C ILE A 47 6.43 -8.32 -15.15
N GLN A 48 7.66 -8.71 -15.46
CA GLN A 48 8.83 -8.38 -14.65
C GLN A 48 9.24 -6.92 -14.87
N GLU A 49 9.12 -6.11 -13.83
CA GLU A 49 9.53 -4.70 -13.80
C GLU A 49 10.98 -4.54 -13.31
N ASP A 50 11.68 -3.56 -13.86
CA ASP A 50 12.94 -3.03 -13.34
C ASP A 50 12.66 -1.70 -12.66
N LEU A 51 12.83 -1.63 -11.34
CA LEU A 51 12.53 -0.41 -10.59
C LEU A 51 13.57 0.70 -10.76
N SER A 52 14.75 0.38 -11.30
CA SER A 52 15.78 1.36 -11.68
C SER A 52 15.50 1.98 -13.06
N ASN A 53 14.80 1.26 -13.91
CA ASN A 53 14.37 1.69 -15.24
C ASN A 53 12.92 1.26 -15.49
N LYS A 54 11.99 1.96 -14.83
CA LYS A 54 10.56 1.63 -14.81
C LYS A 54 9.97 1.64 -16.21
N SER A 55 9.16 0.63 -16.53
CA SER A 55 8.49 0.56 -17.83
C SER A 55 7.52 1.73 -18.05
N GLN A 56 7.28 2.07 -19.31
CA GLN A 56 6.26 3.08 -19.65
C GLN A 56 4.87 2.65 -19.20
N ASP A 57 4.58 1.34 -19.25
CA ASP A 57 3.32 0.79 -18.76
C ASP A 57 3.15 0.99 -17.26
N LEU A 58 4.19 0.74 -16.45
CA LEU A 58 4.13 0.98 -15.00
C LEU A 58 3.86 2.45 -14.68
N LEU A 59 4.55 3.37 -15.36
CA LEU A 59 4.38 4.80 -15.16
C LEU A 59 2.99 5.28 -15.62
N LYS A 60 2.45 4.68 -16.68
CA LYS A 60 1.11 4.96 -17.20
C LYS A 60 0.01 4.41 -16.27
N TYR A 61 0.18 3.19 -15.78
CA TYR A 61 -0.84 2.50 -14.98
C TYR A 61 -0.86 2.93 -13.52
N ASN A 62 0.29 3.33 -12.96
CA ASN A 62 0.40 3.89 -11.62
C ASN A 62 1.17 5.22 -11.63
N PRO A 63 0.58 6.29 -12.19
CA PRO A 63 1.24 7.59 -12.29
C PRO A 63 1.45 8.24 -10.91
N VAL A 64 0.61 7.88 -9.93
CA VAL A 64 0.65 8.43 -8.56
C VAL A 64 1.90 7.98 -7.82
N TYR A 65 2.04 6.68 -7.61
CA TYR A 65 3.12 6.15 -6.78
C TYR A 65 4.30 5.66 -7.60
N LYS A 66 4.08 5.33 -8.89
CA LYS A 66 5.10 4.75 -9.77
C LYS A 66 5.74 3.51 -9.12
N LYS A 67 4.93 2.75 -8.37
CA LYS A 67 5.31 1.59 -7.55
C LYS A 67 4.61 0.33 -8.04
N VAL A 68 5.18 -0.82 -7.70
CA VAL A 68 4.58 -2.14 -7.90
C VAL A 68 4.00 -2.67 -6.58
N PRO A 69 3.02 -3.59 -6.59
CA PRO A 69 2.39 -4.19 -7.76
C PRO A 69 1.41 -3.25 -8.49
N VAL A 70 1.27 -3.48 -9.80
CA VAL A 70 0.11 -3.02 -10.58
C VAL A 70 -0.55 -4.24 -11.20
N PHE A 71 -1.84 -4.41 -10.92
CA PHE A 71 -2.68 -5.46 -11.46
C PHE A 71 -3.52 -4.90 -12.60
N VAL A 72 -3.54 -5.57 -13.75
CA VAL A 72 -4.33 -5.14 -14.91
C VAL A 72 -5.34 -6.23 -15.23
N HIS A 73 -6.62 -5.87 -15.21
CA HIS A 73 -7.71 -6.77 -15.57
C HIS A 73 -8.49 -6.21 -16.75
N ASN A 74 -8.44 -6.90 -17.88
CA ASN A 74 -9.07 -6.50 -19.14
C ASN A 74 -8.72 -5.04 -19.51
N GLY A 75 -7.43 -4.70 -19.43
CA GLY A 75 -6.91 -3.36 -19.71
C GLY A 75 -7.08 -2.30 -18.60
N ASN A 76 -7.75 -2.63 -17.50
CA ASN A 76 -8.00 -1.70 -16.39
C ASN A 76 -6.96 -1.89 -15.27
N PRO A 77 -6.09 -0.90 -15.01
CA PRO A 77 -5.08 -1.00 -13.96
C PRO A 77 -5.64 -0.72 -12.56
N ILE A 78 -5.13 -1.45 -11.58
CA ILE A 78 -5.41 -1.34 -10.15
C ILE A 78 -4.06 -1.36 -9.41
N SER A 79 -3.85 -0.39 -8.53
CA SER A 79 -2.63 -0.25 -7.72
C SER A 79 -2.94 -0.51 -6.24
N GLU A 80 -1.89 -0.62 -5.42
CA GLU A 80 -1.92 -0.96 -3.99
C GLU A 80 -2.31 -2.43 -3.70
N SER A 81 -1.39 -3.19 -3.11
CA SER A 81 -1.54 -4.65 -2.96
C SER A 81 -2.80 -5.08 -2.22
N LEU A 82 -3.20 -4.38 -1.15
CA LEU A 82 -4.42 -4.72 -0.40
C LEU A 82 -5.70 -4.40 -1.20
N VAL A 83 -5.71 -3.29 -1.94
CA VAL A 83 -6.84 -2.92 -2.82
C VAL A 83 -6.99 -3.95 -3.93
N ILE A 84 -5.88 -4.38 -4.53
CA ILE A 84 -5.86 -5.43 -5.55
C ILE A 84 -6.41 -6.75 -5.00
N ILE A 85 -6.03 -7.15 -3.79
CA ILE A 85 -6.53 -8.38 -3.16
C ILE A 85 -8.04 -8.31 -2.92
N GLU A 86 -8.54 -7.19 -2.39
CA GLU A 86 -9.99 -7.00 -2.21
C GLU A 86 -10.74 -7.09 -3.53
N TYR A 87 -10.24 -6.43 -4.58
CA TYR A 87 -10.81 -6.53 -5.92
C TYR A 87 -10.85 -7.99 -6.44
N ILE A 88 -9.76 -8.73 -6.26
CA ILE A 88 -9.68 -10.15 -6.66
C ILE A 88 -10.72 -10.97 -5.89
N ASP A 89 -10.89 -10.72 -4.58
CA ASP A 89 -11.83 -11.45 -3.74
C ASP A 89 -13.29 -11.17 -4.09
N GLU A 90 -13.60 -9.94 -4.53
CA GLU A 90 -14.94 -9.52 -4.95
C GLU A 90 -15.31 -10.03 -6.35
N VAL A 91 -14.37 -10.00 -7.31
CA VAL A 91 -14.65 -10.36 -8.71
C VAL A 91 -14.68 -11.88 -8.92
N TRP A 92 -13.71 -12.61 -8.37
CA TRP A 92 -13.61 -14.06 -8.57
C TRP A 92 -14.19 -14.83 -7.38
N LYS A 93 -15.31 -15.51 -7.63
CA LYS A 93 -15.94 -16.43 -6.67
C LYS A 93 -15.00 -17.61 -6.38
N GLY A 94 -15.03 -18.09 -5.14
CA GLY A 94 -14.19 -19.20 -4.69
C GLY A 94 -14.01 -19.17 -3.19
N VAL A 95 -12.88 -19.71 -2.71
CA VAL A 95 -12.49 -19.57 -1.30
C VAL A 95 -12.37 -18.07 -0.98
N PRO A 96 -13.10 -17.56 0.03
CA PRO A 96 -13.04 -16.15 0.40
C PRO A 96 -11.71 -15.83 1.09
N ILE A 97 -11.06 -14.75 0.67
CA ILE A 97 -9.85 -14.23 1.31
C ILE A 97 -10.22 -13.35 2.50
N LEU A 98 -11.29 -12.55 2.36
CA LEU A 98 -11.86 -11.77 3.44
C LEU A 98 -13.02 -12.53 4.13
N PRO A 99 -13.18 -12.39 5.45
CA PRO A 99 -14.36 -12.87 6.15
C PRO A 99 -15.65 -12.29 5.56
N GLN A 100 -16.75 -13.05 5.62
CA GLN A 100 -18.03 -12.61 5.08
C GLN A 100 -18.80 -11.70 6.04
N ASP A 101 -18.69 -11.96 7.35
CA ASP A 101 -19.28 -11.11 8.38
C ASP A 101 -18.61 -9.72 8.42
N ALA A 102 -19.42 -8.68 8.58
CA ALA A 102 -18.97 -7.29 8.46
C ALA A 102 -17.95 -6.92 9.55
N TYR A 103 -18.17 -7.38 10.79
CA TYR A 103 -17.29 -7.06 11.91
C TYR A 103 -15.92 -7.74 11.74
N THR A 104 -15.91 -9.03 11.47
CA THR A 104 -14.68 -9.79 11.26
C THR A 104 -13.92 -9.35 10.00
N LYS A 105 -14.62 -8.92 8.95
CA LYS A 105 -14.02 -8.27 7.78
C LYS A 105 -13.32 -6.96 8.15
N ALA A 106 -13.96 -6.12 8.97
CA ALA A 106 -13.35 -4.88 9.46
C ALA A 106 -12.12 -5.15 10.33
N GLN A 107 -12.17 -6.18 11.18
CA GLN A 107 -11.00 -6.63 11.96
C GLN A 107 -9.85 -7.10 11.07
N ALA A 108 -10.12 -7.87 10.01
CA ALA A 108 -9.10 -8.29 9.07
C ALA A 108 -8.42 -7.09 8.36
N ARG A 109 -9.22 -6.09 7.94
CA ARG A 109 -8.70 -4.84 7.36
C ARG A 109 -7.86 -4.04 8.36
N PHE A 110 -8.29 -3.95 9.61
CA PHE A 110 -7.54 -3.30 10.68
C PHE A 110 -6.16 -3.94 10.85
N TRP A 111 -6.10 -5.26 10.99
CA TRP A 111 -4.83 -5.97 11.17
C TRP A 111 -3.93 -5.88 9.95
N ALA A 112 -4.47 -5.99 8.73
CA ALA A 112 -3.69 -5.81 7.51
C ALA A 112 -3.06 -4.41 7.44
N LYS A 113 -3.82 -3.36 7.81
CA LYS A 113 -3.33 -1.99 7.88
C LYS A 113 -2.28 -1.81 8.99
N PHE A 114 -2.50 -2.37 10.17
CA PHE A 114 -1.54 -2.32 11.27
C PHE A 114 -0.20 -2.96 10.89
N ILE A 115 -0.23 -4.09 10.18
CA ILE A 115 0.98 -4.75 9.67
C ILE A 115 1.75 -3.82 8.72
N ASP A 116 1.07 -3.21 7.75
CA ASP A 116 1.70 -2.32 6.76
C ASP A 116 2.26 -1.04 7.38
N GLU A 117 1.54 -0.44 8.34
CA GLU A 117 1.90 0.86 8.90
C GLU A 117 2.80 0.79 10.14
N LYS A 118 2.82 -0.35 10.85
CA LYS A 118 3.54 -0.50 12.12
C LYS A 118 4.53 -1.63 12.11
N CYS A 119 4.09 -2.86 11.84
CA CYS A 119 4.97 -4.03 11.96
C CYS A 119 6.09 -4.02 10.90
N ILE A 120 5.75 -3.88 9.62
CA ILE A 120 6.73 -3.95 8.53
C ILE A 120 7.78 -2.84 8.65
N PRO A 121 7.41 -1.56 8.87
CA PRO A 121 8.39 -0.50 9.08
C PRO A 121 9.31 -0.76 10.27
N ALA A 122 8.77 -1.15 11.44
CA ALA A 122 9.56 -1.40 12.64
C ALA A 122 10.54 -2.58 12.45
N VAL A 123 10.08 -3.69 11.88
CA VAL A 123 10.92 -4.85 11.56
C VAL A 123 12.00 -4.50 10.54
N PHE A 124 11.68 -3.73 9.50
CA PHE A 124 12.65 -3.31 8.50
C PHE A 124 13.72 -2.38 9.10
N LYS A 125 13.33 -1.50 10.03
CA LYS A 125 14.21 -0.58 10.74
C LYS A 125 15.30 -1.31 11.51
N VAL A 126 14.96 -2.39 12.23
CA VAL A 126 15.91 -3.27 12.94
C VAL A 126 17.03 -3.76 12.03
N PHE A 127 16.71 -4.19 10.81
CA PHE A 127 17.73 -4.65 9.87
C PHE A 127 18.61 -3.51 9.35
N GLY A 128 18.02 -2.32 9.13
CA GLY A 128 18.75 -1.13 8.72
C GLY A 128 19.68 -0.57 9.80
N SER A 129 19.32 -0.71 11.08
CA SER A 129 20.15 -0.29 12.22
C SER A 129 21.04 -1.41 12.77
N HIS A 130 21.03 -2.58 12.13
CA HIS A 130 21.80 -3.75 12.56
C HIS A 130 21.50 -4.23 13.99
N GLY A 131 20.23 -4.20 14.39
CA GLY A 131 19.79 -4.69 15.69
C GLY A 131 19.99 -3.71 16.83
N ASP A 132 19.89 -2.40 16.56
CA ASP A 132 19.87 -1.38 17.60
C ASP A 132 18.78 -1.68 18.66
N GLU A 133 19.12 -1.49 19.94
CA GLU A 133 18.26 -1.87 21.05
C GLU A 133 16.91 -1.16 21.04
N GLN A 134 16.88 0.12 20.66
CA GLN A 134 15.64 0.91 20.60
C GLN A 134 14.74 0.42 19.47
N ASP A 135 15.32 0.16 18.30
CA ASP A 135 14.57 -0.33 17.14
C ASP A 135 14.05 -1.75 17.37
N VAL A 136 14.84 -2.60 18.03
CA VAL A 136 14.42 -3.95 18.44
C VAL A 136 13.29 -3.88 19.47
N ALA A 137 13.34 -2.95 20.42
CA ALA A 137 12.25 -2.74 21.38
C ALA A 137 10.96 -2.29 20.68
N GLU A 138 11.05 -1.31 19.76
CA GLU A 138 9.93 -0.84 18.95
C GLU A 138 9.30 -1.99 18.13
N ALA A 139 10.13 -2.78 17.43
CA ALA A 139 9.66 -3.92 16.66
C ALA A 139 9.01 -4.99 17.54
N ASN A 140 9.60 -5.31 18.70
CA ASN A 140 9.02 -6.28 19.63
C ASN A 140 7.65 -5.82 20.15
N GLU A 141 7.47 -4.53 20.43
CA GLU A 141 6.17 -3.98 20.84
C GLU A 141 5.12 -4.22 19.75
N GLN A 142 5.43 -3.92 18.49
CA GLN A 142 4.47 -4.12 17.39
C GLN A 142 4.18 -5.61 17.12
N LEU A 143 5.21 -6.47 17.19
CA LEU A 143 5.05 -7.92 17.00
C LEU A 143 4.26 -8.56 18.14
N GLN A 144 4.34 -8.02 19.36
CA GLN A 144 3.57 -8.52 20.50
C GLN A 144 2.06 -8.46 20.26
N PHE A 145 1.56 -7.44 19.55
CA PHE A 145 0.14 -7.39 19.18
C PHE A 145 -0.28 -8.55 18.28
N LEU A 146 0.58 -8.94 17.33
CA LEU A 146 0.31 -10.09 16.45
C LEU A 146 0.38 -11.43 17.20
N GLU A 147 1.36 -11.57 18.11
CA GLU A 147 1.47 -12.73 19.01
C GLU A 147 0.21 -12.91 19.85
N ASN A 148 -0.28 -11.81 20.45
CA ASN A 148 -1.48 -11.81 21.27
C ASN A 148 -2.72 -12.19 20.45
N GLU A 149 -2.85 -11.65 19.24
CA GLU A 149 -3.97 -11.96 18.35
C GLU A 149 -4.02 -13.45 17.97
N LEU A 150 -2.86 -14.05 17.64
CA LEU A 150 -2.76 -15.49 17.37
C LEU A 150 -3.05 -16.33 18.62
N SER A 151 -2.58 -15.88 19.79
CA SER A 151 -2.78 -16.56 21.07
C SER A 151 -4.25 -16.61 21.49
N VAL A 152 -4.97 -15.51 21.30
CA VAL A 152 -6.41 -15.43 21.63
C VAL A 152 -7.24 -16.30 20.69
N LYS A 153 -6.93 -16.28 19.40
CA LYS A 153 -7.66 -17.05 18.39
C LYS A 153 -7.38 -18.55 18.45
N GLY A 154 -6.17 -18.95 18.86
CA GLY A 154 -5.76 -20.36 18.96
C GLY A 154 -5.69 -21.10 17.61
N ASN A 155 -5.71 -20.36 16.51
CA ASN A 155 -5.82 -20.90 15.15
C ASN A 155 -4.45 -21.09 14.49
N LYS A 156 -4.41 -21.92 13.44
CA LYS A 156 -3.21 -22.14 12.61
C LYS A 156 -2.78 -20.88 11.86
N PHE A 157 -3.75 -20.09 11.41
CA PHE A 157 -3.59 -18.86 10.64
C PHE A 157 -4.44 -17.73 11.27
N PHE A 158 -4.14 -16.47 10.96
CA PHE A 158 -4.98 -15.34 11.38
C PHE A 158 -6.40 -15.45 10.80
N GLY A 159 -6.53 -16.04 9.61
CA GLY A 159 -7.77 -16.41 8.95
C GLY A 159 -8.45 -17.69 9.48
N GLY A 160 -7.94 -18.32 10.54
CA GLY A 160 -8.47 -19.57 11.07
C GLY A 160 -7.70 -20.79 10.56
N ASP A 161 -8.40 -21.72 9.92
CA ASP A 161 -7.80 -22.93 9.33
C ASP A 161 -7.18 -22.68 7.96
N ASN A 162 -7.53 -21.56 7.32
CA ASN A 162 -7.10 -21.18 5.97
C ASN A 162 -6.38 -19.83 5.99
N ILE A 163 -5.52 -19.61 4.98
CA ILE A 163 -4.87 -18.31 4.72
C ILE A 163 -5.95 -17.27 4.38
N GLY A 164 -6.00 -16.18 5.15
CA GLY A 164 -6.85 -15.02 4.88
C GLY A 164 -6.05 -13.75 4.58
N LEU A 165 -6.74 -12.61 4.47
CA LEU A 165 -6.12 -11.31 4.18
C LEU A 165 -4.94 -10.97 5.10
N VAL A 166 -5.09 -11.20 6.41
CA VAL A 166 -4.06 -10.87 7.41
C VAL A 166 -2.83 -11.75 7.22
N ASP A 167 -3.00 -13.04 6.93
CA ASP A 167 -1.90 -13.96 6.66
C ASP A 167 -1.11 -13.57 5.40
N ILE A 168 -1.84 -13.21 4.33
CA ILE A 168 -1.23 -12.74 3.09
C ILE A 168 -0.42 -11.46 3.36
N CYS A 169 -0.97 -10.51 4.12
CA CYS A 169 -0.29 -9.28 4.48
C CYS A 169 0.97 -9.52 5.32
N ALA A 170 0.85 -10.36 6.36
CA ALA A 170 1.90 -10.70 7.31
C ALA A 170 3.01 -11.57 6.72
N SER A 171 2.83 -12.15 5.52
CA SER A 171 3.80 -13.05 4.88
C SER A 171 5.21 -12.45 4.73
N TYR A 172 5.33 -11.11 4.73
CA TYR A 172 6.60 -10.40 4.90
C TYR A 172 7.40 -10.85 6.14
N ILE A 173 6.73 -10.91 7.30
CA ILE A 173 7.32 -11.28 8.59
C ILE A 173 7.80 -12.72 8.56
N ALA A 174 7.03 -13.63 7.94
CA ALA A 174 7.39 -15.04 7.87
C ALA A 174 8.60 -15.31 6.95
N PHE A 175 8.66 -14.66 5.79
CA PHE A 175 9.64 -15.02 4.77
C PHE A 175 10.78 -14.01 4.58
N TRP A 176 10.46 -12.71 4.38
CA TRP A 176 11.45 -11.67 4.11
C TRP A 176 12.23 -11.32 5.37
N ALA A 177 11.55 -11.13 6.50
CA ALA A 177 12.23 -10.87 7.77
C ALA A 177 13.12 -12.07 8.15
N GLY A 178 12.62 -13.30 8.01
CA GLY A 178 13.44 -14.50 8.25
C GLY A 178 14.66 -14.62 7.33
N ALA A 179 14.60 -14.13 6.09
CA ALA A 179 15.77 -14.07 5.21
C ALA A 179 16.76 -12.96 5.61
N ALA A 180 16.27 -11.83 6.13
CA ALA A 180 17.10 -10.76 6.66
C ALA A 180 17.80 -11.14 7.98
N GLU A 181 17.09 -11.82 8.88
CA GLU A 181 17.65 -12.42 10.11
C GLU A 181 18.85 -13.32 9.78
N GLU A 182 18.68 -14.25 8.83
CA GLU A 182 19.74 -15.15 8.36
C GLU A 182 20.91 -14.38 7.72
N ALA A 183 20.61 -13.36 6.92
CA ALA A 183 21.62 -12.55 6.25
C ALA A 183 22.51 -11.77 7.22
N LEU A 184 21.93 -11.27 8.30
CA LEU A 184 22.56 -10.30 9.21
C LEU A 184 22.96 -10.90 10.57
N GLY A 185 22.56 -12.14 10.85
CA GLY A 185 22.78 -12.77 12.15
C GLY A 185 22.00 -12.09 13.27
N ILE A 186 20.81 -11.57 12.96
CA ILE A 186 19.91 -10.91 13.91
C ILE A 186 18.77 -11.89 14.24
N GLU A 187 18.43 -12.02 15.52
CA GLU A 187 17.28 -12.79 15.98
C GLU A 187 16.19 -11.85 16.51
N LEU A 188 15.09 -11.71 15.76
CA LEU A 188 13.97 -10.85 16.10
C LEU A 188 12.72 -11.67 16.44
N VAL A 189 12.29 -12.58 15.54
CA VAL A 189 11.11 -13.43 15.72
C VAL A 189 11.51 -14.79 16.28
N THR A 190 11.75 -14.84 17.60
CA THR A 190 12.18 -16.06 18.28
C THR A 190 11.03 -16.82 18.94
N LYS A 191 11.19 -18.13 19.12
CA LYS A 191 10.20 -18.99 19.79
C LYS A 191 10.00 -18.62 21.27
N ASP A 192 11.03 -18.09 21.93
CA ASP A 192 10.96 -17.71 23.33
C ASP A 192 10.14 -16.44 23.56
N LYS A 193 10.19 -15.49 22.62
CA LYS A 193 9.43 -14.23 22.69
C LYS A 193 8.05 -14.34 22.05
N PHE A 194 7.97 -14.96 20.88
CA PHE A 194 6.77 -15.01 20.05
C PHE A 194 6.47 -16.45 19.60
N PRO A 195 6.12 -17.36 20.54
CA PRO A 195 5.92 -18.77 20.22
C PRO A 195 4.83 -19.00 19.18
N LYS A 196 3.70 -18.27 19.25
CA LYS A 196 2.59 -18.44 18.30
C LYS A 196 2.87 -17.81 16.96
N LEU A 197 3.50 -16.64 16.92
CA LEU A 197 3.93 -16.01 15.69
C LEU A 197 5.00 -16.85 15.00
N LYS A 198 5.93 -17.46 15.75
CA LYS A 198 6.94 -18.34 15.18
C LYS A 198 6.33 -19.61 14.59
N GLU A 199 5.41 -20.25 15.32
CA GLU A 199 4.63 -21.38 14.82
C GLU A 199 3.84 -21.01 13.54
N TRP A 200 3.22 -19.83 13.54
CA TRP A 200 2.53 -19.29 12.37
C TRP A 200 3.49 -19.05 11.19
N CYS A 201 4.68 -18.48 11.41
CA CYS A 201 5.67 -18.25 10.35
C CYS A 201 6.02 -19.56 9.63
N ASP A 202 6.28 -20.62 10.41
CA ASP A 202 6.63 -21.93 9.87
C ASP A 202 5.44 -22.55 9.12
N ASN A 203 4.21 -22.41 9.63
CA ASN A 203 2.99 -22.85 8.93
C ASN A 203 2.74 -22.07 7.63
N CYS A 204 2.99 -20.76 7.63
CA CYS A 204 2.74 -19.86 6.51
C CYS A 204 3.67 -20.19 5.34
N ILE A 205 4.99 -20.27 5.56
CA ILE A 205 5.96 -20.56 4.48
C ILE A 205 5.84 -21.99 3.92
N ASN A 206 5.28 -22.92 4.70
CA ASN A 206 5.02 -24.30 4.28
C ASN A 206 3.62 -24.50 3.68
N CYS A 207 2.76 -23.49 3.71
CA CYS A 207 1.49 -23.52 3.02
C CYS A 207 1.75 -23.52 1.50
N GLN A 208 1.24 -24.52 0.77
CA GLN A 208 1.57 -24.73 -0.64
C GLN A 208 1.33 -23.49 -1.51
N VAL A 209 0.19 -22.82 -1.34
CA VAL A 209 -0.15 -21.62 -2.12
C VAL A 209 0.78 -20.43 -1.85
N VAL A 210 1.27 -20.32 -0.61
CA VAL A 210 2.26 -19.30 -0.23
C VAL A 210 3.60 -19.67 -0.85
N LYS A 211 4.06 -20.91 -0.60
CA LYS A 211 5.34 -21.45 -1.07
C LYS A 211 5.52 -21.28 -2.58
N ASP A 212 4.47 -21.52 -3.36
CA ASP A 212 4.51 -21.37 -4.81
C ASP A 212 4.68 -19.92 -5.27
N GLY A 213 4.32 -18.93 -4.44
CA GLY A 213 4.51 -17.50 -4.68
C GLY A 213 5.84 -16.93 -4.18
N LEU A 214 6.55 -17.62 -3.30
CA LEU A 214 7.78 -17.11 -2.71
C LEU A 214 8.94 -17.07 -3.72
N PRO A 215 9.74 -16.00 -3.75
CA PRO A 215 10.95 -15.97 -4.56
C PRO A 215 12.03 -16.90 -3.97
N PRO A 216 13.09 -17.24 -4.72
CA PRO A 216 14.20 -18.04 -4.18
C PRO A 216 14.83 -17.39 -2.95
N ARG A 217 14.81 -18.07 -1.81
CA ARG A 217 15.28 -17.55 -0.51
C ARG A 217 16.75 -17.11 -0.57
N GLU A 218 17.61 -17.89 -1.21
CA GLU A 218 19.05 -17.59 -1.36
C GLU A 218 19.29 -16.22 -2.00
N ARG A 219 18.47 -15.83 -2.99
CA ARG A 219 18.58 -14.51 -3.63
C ARG A 219 18.20 -13.38 -2.70
N LEU A 220 17.19 -13.58 -1.83
CA LEU A 220 16.83 -12.59 -0.82
C LEU A 220 17.91 -12.46 0.25
N VAL A 221 18.48 -13.57 0.72
CA VAL A 221 19.59 -13.56 1.69
C VAL A 221 20.79 -12.81 1.12
N ALA A 222 21.18 -13.11 -0.14
CA ALA A 222 22.25 -12.39 -0.81
C ALA A 222 21.95 -10.90 -0.96
N TYR A 223 20.71 -10.53 -1.29
CA TYR A 223 20.27 -9.14 -1.35
C TYR A 223 20.42 -8.43 0.01
N TYR A 224 19.96 -9.02 1.10
CA TYR A 224 20.07 -8.42 2.43
C TYR A 224 21.53 -8.32 2.90
N LYS A 225 22.38 -9.31 2.61
CA LYS A 225 23.83 -9.23 2.86
C LYS A 225 24.48 -8.11 2.06
N TRP A 226 24.10 -7.91 0.80
CA TRP A 226 24.62 -6.82 -0.01
C TRP A 226 24.13 -5.45 0.49
N ARG A 227 22.85 -5.37 0.88
CA ARG A 227 22.17 -4.14 1.26
C ARG A 227 22.54 -3.62 2.66
N PHE A 228 22.63 -4.53 3.61
CA PHE A 228 22.84 -4.25 5.03
C PHE A 228 24.03 -5.03 5.59
N GLY A 229 24.85 -5.67 4.76
CA GLY A 229 26.11 -6.23 5.25
C GLY A 229 27.04 -5.11 5.68
N LYS A 230 27.75 -5.30 6.80
CA LYS A 230 28.88 -4.46 7.14
C LYS A 230 29.88 -4.56 5.98
N ALA A 231 30.27 -3.44 5.39
CA ALA A 231 31.15 -3.42 4.23
C ALA A 231 32.40 -4.29 4.47
N LEU A 232 32.46 -5.47 3.84
CA LEU A 232 33.71 -6.16 3.63
C LEU A 232 34.42 -5.43 2.49
N CYS A 233 35.08 -4.32 2.82
CA CYS A 233 36.15 -3.80 1.98
C CYS A 233 37.29 -4.83 1.98
N THR A 234 37.20 -5.86 1.14
CA THR A 234 38.32 -6.67 0.62
C THR A 234 37.79 -7.71 -0.37
N ALA A 235 37.78 -7.38 -1.67
CA ALA A 235 38.22 -8.28 -2.75
C ALA A 235 38.07 -7.60 -4.12
N SER A 236 39.23 -7.36 -4.73
CA SER A 236 39.57 -7.24 -6.14
C SER A 236 38.46 -7.39 -7.18
N ILE A 237 38.28 -6.35 -7.98
CA ILE A 237 37.50 -6.37 -9.23
C ILE A 237 38.22 -7.27 -10.24
N ASP A 238 37.61 -8.42 -10.59
CA ASP A 238 37.95 -9.15 -11.81
C ASP A 238 37.18 -8.52 -12.98
N VAL A 239 37.93 -7.92 -13.91
CA VAL A 239 37.42 -7.08 -15.01
C VAL A 239 36.84 -7.92 -16.17
N ASN A 240 36.86 -9.26 -16.08
CA ASN A 240 36.58 -10.11 -17.25
C ASN A 240 35.22 -10.82 -17.30
N ASN A 241 34.32 -10.62 -16.33
CA ASN A 241 32.99 -11.26 -16.37
C ASN A 241 31.85 -10.22 -16.42
N LYS A 242 31.50 -9.79 -17.63
CA LYS A 242 30.47 -8.76 -17.91
C LYS A 242 29.02 -9.28 -17.80
N GLN A 243 28.70 -10.05 -16.78
CA GLN A 243 27.31 -10.40 -16.46
C GLN A 243 27.19 -10.60 -14.95
N LEU A 244 26.21 -9.92 -14.36
CA LEU A 244 26.06 -9.57 -12.94
C LEU A 244 26.90 -8.36 -12.53
N VAL A 245 26.22 -7.24 -12.30
CA VAL A 245 26.42 -6.25 -11.22
C VAL A 245 25.80 -4.94 -11.73
N LEU A 246 24.46 -4.85 -11.67
CA LEU A 246 23.73 -3.59 -11.58
C LEU A 246 22.26 -3.89 -11.24
N CYS A 247 21.98 -4.22 -10.00
CA CYS A 247 20.59 -4.23 -9.54
C CYS A 247 20.55 -3.93 -8.05
N CYS A 248 19.67 -3.00 -7.69
CA CYS A 248 19.28 -2.61 -6.34
C CYS A 248 19.96 -1.40 -5.69
N MET A 249 20.42 -0.38 -6.42
CA MET A 249 20.67 0.91 -5.75
C MET A 249 19.36 1.54 -5.22
N LEU A 250 19.31 1.76 -3.91
CA LEU A 250 18.25 2.43 -3.15
C LEU A 250 18.34 3.96 -3.31
N PRO A 251 17.22 4.69 -3.10
CA PRO A 251 16.46 4.71 -1.86
C PRO A 251 15.04 4.10 -2.00
N MET A 252 14.80 2.95 -1.34
CA MET A 252 13.51 2.71 -0.68
C MET A 252 13.45 3.51 0.63
N ILE A 253 13.66 4.81 0.52
CA ILE A 253 13.30 5.77 1.55
C ILE A 253 12.28 6.68 0.89
N SER A 254 11.08 6.14 0.76
CA SER A 254 9.84 6.90 0.71
C SER A 254 8.78 5.94 1.24
N PHE A 255 8.78 5.77 2.57
CA PHE A 255 7.56 5.41 3.29
C PHE A 255 6.84 6.69 3.64
N PRO A 256 5.98 7.23 2.78
CA PRO A 256 4.90 8.03 3.26
C PRO A 256 3.73 7.05 3.49
N ASN A 257 3.37 6.86 4.77
CA ASN A 257 2.23 6.05 5.21
C ASN A 257 0.97 6.47 4.45
N THR A 258 0.39 5.57 3.66
CA THR A 258 -0.67 5.88 2.69
C THR A 258 -2.06 6.15 3.29
N SER A 259 -2.24 6.09 4.61
CA SER A 259 -3.51 6.52 5.23
C SER A 259 -3.48 7.91 5.87
N VAL A 260 -2.29 8.45 6.15
CA VAL A 260 -2.14 9.74 6.89
C VAL A 260 -1.47 10.82 6.03
N LEU A 261 -0.93 10.42 4.88
CA LEU A 261 -0.25 11.26 3.89
C LEU A 261 -1.02 12.51 3.49
N TYR A 262 -2.32 12.38 3.23
CA TYR A 262 -3.09 13.49 2.72
C TYR A 262 -3.33 14.59 3.78
N VAL A 263 -3.19 14.26 5.07
CA VAL A 263 -3.33 15.21 6.17
C VAL A 263 -1.97 15.84 6.51
N PHE A 264 -0.88 15.07 6.40
CA PHE A 264 0.45 15.51 6.78
C PHE A 264 1.00 16.65 5.93
N PHE A 265 0.79 16.65 4.60
CA PHE A 265 1.36 17.72 3.77
C PHE A 265 0.77 19.09 4.11
N LEU A 266 -0.54 19.16 4.40
CA LEU A 266 -1.20 20.40 4.82
C LEU A 266 -0.62 20.90 6.15
N PHE A 267 -0.49 20.01 7.14
CA PHE A 267 0.12 20.38 8.43
C PHE A 267 1.59 20.75 8.30
N LYS A 268 2.32 20.17 7.34
CA LYS A 268 3.70 20.52 7.04
C LYS A 268 3.78 21.96 6.50
N VAL A 269 2.99 22.29 5.48
CA VAL A 269 2.85 23.65 4.94
C VAL A 269 2.47 24.66 6.01
N PHE A 270 1.51 24.33 6.87
CA PHE A 270 1.06 25.23 7.94
C PHE A 270 2.12 25.39 9.02
N GLY A 271 2.80 24.30 9.39
CA GLY A 271 3.88 24.29 10.38
C GLY A 271 5.14 25.04 9.93
N SER A 272 5.43 25.04 8.63
CA SER A 272 6.53 25.80 8.03
C SER A 272 6.13 27.22 7.62
N HIS A 273 4.89 27.63 7.87
CA HIS A 273 4.32 28.91 7.47
C HIS A 273 4.41 29.20 5.96
N GLY A 274 4.16 28.19 5.14
CA GLY A 274 4.16 28.32 3.69
C GLY A 274 5.55 28.31 3.07
N ASP A 275 6.48 27.51 3.62
CA ASP A 275 7.76 27.27 2.99
C ASP A 275 7.58 26.77 1.55
N GLU A 276 8.41 27.28 0.64
CA GLU A 276 8.26 27.06 -0.79
C GLU A 276 8.36 25.57 -1.17
N GLN A 277 9.22 24.80 -0.50
CA GLN A 277 9.38 23.37 -0.76
C GLN A 277 8.13 22.59 -0.31
N ASP A 278 7.61 22.90 0.87
CA ASP A 278 6.42 22.23 1.41
C ASP A 278 5.17 22.55 0.58
N VAL A 279 5.04 23.80 0.13
CA VAL A 279 3.95 24.23 -0.76
C VAL A 279 4.06 23.55 -2.12
N ALA A 280 5.26 23.39 -2.67
CA ALA A 280 5.47 22.67 -3.92
C ALA A 280 5.06 21.18 -3.80
N GLU A 281 5.46 20.50 -2.73
CA GLU A 281 5.07 19.11 -2.44
C GLU A 281 3.54 18.97 -2.30
N ALA A 282 2.91 19.91 -1.58
CA ALA A 282 1.47 19.97 -1.44
C ALA A 282 0.76 20.15 -2.80
N ASN A 283 1.27 21.03 -3.66
CA ASN A 283 0.68 21.31 -4.97
C ASN A 283 0.71 20.08 -5.89
N GLU A 284 1.75 19.24 -5.83
CA GLU A 284 1.80 18.00 -6.62
C GLU A 284 0.65 17.05 -6.26
N GLN A 285 0.36 16.91 -4.96
CA GLN A 285 -0.75 16.07 -4.47
C GLN A 285 -2.12 16.67 -4.82
N LEU A 286 -2.28 17.98 -4.66
CA LEU A 286 -3.52 18.68 -5.00
C LEU A 286 -3.80 18.65 -6.51
N GLN A 287 -2.75 18.73 -7.34
CA GLN A 287 -2.89 18.62 -8.79
C GLN A 287 -3.42 17.25 -9.22
N PHE A 288 -3.05 16.18 -8.50
CA PHE A 288 -3.62 14.86 -8.78
C PHE A 288 -5.13 14.82 -8.53
N LEU A 289 -5.58 15.38 -7.40
CA LEU A 289 -7.01 15.48 -7.06
C LEU A 289 -7.77 16.36 -8.07
N GLU A 290 -7.19 17.48 -8.48
CA GLU A 290 -7.72 18.37 -9.52
C GLU A 290 -7.94 17.62 -10.85
N ASN A 291 -6.94 16.84 -11.28
CA ASN A 291 -6.99 16.08 -12.52
C ASN A 291 -8.08 15.00 -12.46
N GLU A 292 -8.19 14.27 -11.35
CA GLU A 292 -9.24 13.26 -11.15
C GLU A 292 -10.66 13.86 -11.21
N LEU A 293 -10.88 15.01 -10.55
CA LEU A 293 -12.16 15.72 -10.62
C LEU A 293 -12.45 16.24 -12.03
N SER A 294 -11.42 16.75 -12.72
CA SER A 294 -11.54 17.29 -14.07
C SER A 294 -11.90 16.22 -15.10
N VAL A 295 -11.27 15.04 -15.04
CA VAL A 295 -11.54 13.92 -15.94
C VAL A 295 -12.96 13.40 -15.74
N LYS A 296 -13.42 13.30 -14.49
CA LYS A 296 -14.76 12.78 -14.18
C LYS A 296 -15.87 13.80 -14.45
N GLY A 297 -15.58 15.10 -14.34
CA GLY A 297 -16.57 16.17 -14.51
C GLY A 297 -17.67 16.19 -13.45
N ASN A 298 -17.47 15.47 -12.34
CA ASN A 298 -18.48 15.21 -11.32
C ASN A 298 -18.46 16.28 -10.22
N LYS A 299 -19.59 16.42 -9.52
CA LYS A 299 -19.74 17.30 -8.35
C LYS A 299 -18.88 16.85 -7.16
N PHE A 300 -18.77 15.54 -6.97
CA PHE A 300 -18.02 14.84 -5.94
C PHE A 300 -17.15 13.75 -6.57
N PHE A 301 -16.13 13.24 -5.87
CA PHE A 301 -15.38 12.06 -6.32
C PHE A 301 -16.29 10.83 -6.47
N GLY A 302 -17.35 10.74 -5.65
CA GLY A 302 -18.42 9.75 -5.74
C GLY A 302 -19.48 10.01 -6.83
N GLY A 303 -19.33 11.04 -7.67
CA GLY A 303 -20.32 11.41 -8.69
C GLY A 303 -21.22 12.56 -8.26
N ASP A 304 -22.53 12.35 -8.36
CA ASP A 304 -23.53 13.34 -7.90
C ASP A 304 -23.70 13.35 -6.37
N ASN A 305 -23.26 12.28 -5.70
CA ASN A 305 -23.36 12.08 -4.26
C ASN A 305 -21.96 11.94 -3.62
N ILE A 306 -21.88 12.25 -2.33
CA ILE A 306 -20.67 12.02 -1.52
C ILE A 306 -20.35 10.52 -1.48
N GLY A 307 -19.13 10.17 -1.87
CA GLY A 307 -18.56 8.82 -1.77
C GLY A 307 -17.45 8.73 -0.72
N LEU A 308 -16.80 7.57 -0.67
CA LEU A 308 -15.73 7.29 0.30
C LEU A 308 -14.57 8.29 0.19
N VAL A 309 -14.13 8.62 -1.03
CA VAL A 309 -13.04 9.57 -1.25
C VAL A 309 -13.42 10.97 -0.78
N ASP A 310 -14.67 11.40 -1.00
CA ASP A 310 -15.16 12.68 -0.52
C ASP A 310 -15.13 12.77 1.01
N ILE A 311 -15.57 11.70 1.69
CA ILE A 311 -15.53 11.60 3.16
C ILE A 311 -14.08 11.67 3.64
N CYS A 312 -13.20 10.87 3.05
CA CYS A 312 -11.79 10.81 3.44
C CYS A 312 -11.08 12.13 3.18
N ALA A 313 -11.32 12.79 2.05
CA ALA A 313 -10.68 14.06 1.68
C ALA A 313 -11.37 15.28 2.28
N SER A 314 -12.57 15.13 2.86
CA SER A 314 -13.41 16.24 3.33
C SER A 314 -12.64 17.25 4.18
N TYR A 315 -11.69 16.80 4.99
CA TYR A 315 -10.87 17.69 5.82
C TYR A 315 -10.07 18.72 5.02
N ILE A 316 -9.70 18.46 3.75
CA ILE A 316 -9.07 19.45 2.87
C ILE A 316 -9.98 20.67 2.73
N ALA A 317 -11.27 20.46 2.46
CA ALA A 317 -12.23 21.54 2.30
C ALA A 317 -12.40 22.37 3.60
N PHE A 318 -12.44 21.71 4.75
CA PHE A 318 -12.77 22.38 6.02
C PHE A 318 -11.56 22.98 6.73
N TRP A 319 -10.50 22.19 6.85
CA TRP A 319 -9.33 22.52 7.65
C TRP A 319 -8.33 23.35 6.85
N ALA A 320 -8.13 23.06 5.55
CA ALA A 320 -7.24 23.89 4.74
C ALA A 320 -7.77 25.31 4.66
N GLY A 321 -9.06 25.50 4.34
CA GLY A 321 -9.64 26.84 4.31
C GLY A 321 -9.49 27.60 5.63
N ALA A 322 -9.63 26.92 6.77
CA ALA A 322 -9.53 27.57 8.09
C ALA A 322 -8.08 27.93 8.43
N ALA A 323 -7.13 27.10 8.00
CA ALA A 323 -5.71 27.37 8.11
C ALA A 323 -5.28 28.52 7.17
N GLU A 324 -5.76 28.55 5.93
CA GLU A 324 -5.53 29.62 4.96
C GLU A 324 -5.98 30.97 5.53
N GLU A 325 -7.20 31.03 6.08
CA GLU A 325 -7.74 32.21 6.75
C GLU A 325 -6.95 32.60 8.01
N ALA A 326 -6.52 31.63 8.81
CA ALA A 326 -5.79 31.86 10.04
C ALA A 326 -4.35 32.35 9.81
N LEU A 327 -3.68 31.85 8.77
CA LEU A 327 -2.24 31.98 8.54
C LEU A 327 -1.90 32.88 7.34
N GLY A 328 -2.87 33.26 6.52
CA GLY A 328 -2.67 34.06 5.31
C GLY A 328 -1.93 33.29 4.19
N ILE A 329 -2.03 31.96 4.20
CA ILE A 329 -1.44 31.07 3.18
C ILE A 329 -2.53 30.78 2.14
N GLU A 330 -2.17 30.77 0.85
CA GLU A 330 -3.08 30.38 -0.23
C GLU A 330 -2.62 29.06 -0.86
N LEU A 331 -3.40 28.00 -0.66
CA LEU A 331 -3.04 26.65 -1.09
C LEU A 331 -4.04 26.09 -2.11
N VAL A 332 -5.34 26.10 -1.80
CA VAL A 332 -6.41 25.61 -2.69
C VAL A 332 -7.15 26.81 -3.31
N THR A 333 -6.51 27.46 -4.28
CA THR A 333 -7.10 28.62 -4.98
C THR A 333 -7.83 28.22 -6.25
N LYS A 334 -8.82 29.03 -6.64
CA LYS A 334 -9.58 28.83 -7.88
C LYS A 334 -8.70 28.92 -9.14
N ASP A 335 -7.64 29.72 -9.08
CA ASP A 335 -6.73 29.92 -10.21
C ASP A 335 -5.82 28.70 -10.44
N LYS A 336 -5.42 28.01 -9.36
CA LYS A 336 -4.56 26.82 -9.43
C LYS A 336 -5.38 25.53 -9.59
N PHE A 337 -6.46 25.39 -8.82
CA PHE A 337 -7.24 24.16 -8.71
C PHE A 337 -8.75 24.46 -8.79
N PRO A 338 -9.27 24.87 -9.97
CA PRO A 338 -10.66 25.30 -10.10
C PRO A 338 -11.67 24.21 -9.74
N LYS A 339 -11.44 22.95 -10.12
CA LYS A 339 -12.37 21.84 -9.83
C LYS A 339 -12.28 21.38 -8.38
N LEU A 340 -11.09 21.34 -7.81
CA LEU A 340 -10.90 21.04 -6.41
C LEU A 340 -11.50 22.14 -5.53
N LYS A 341 -11.39 23.41 -5.94
CA LYS A 341 -12.03 24.52 -5.23
C LYS A 341 -13.55 24.44 -5.29
N GLU A 342 -14.11 24.15 -6.46
CA GLU A 342 -15.56 23.90 -6.64
C GLU A 342 -16.02 22.72 -5.76
N TRP A 343 -15.25 21.64 -5.72
CA TRP A 343 -15.50 20.49 -4.85
C TRP A 343 -15.45 20.85 -3.37
N CYS A 344 -14.47 21.64 -2.92
CA CYS A 344 -14.39 22.13 -1.54
C CYS A 344 -15.66 22.90 -1.15
N ASP A 345 -16.12 23.81 -2.01
CA ASP A 345 -17.32 24.61 -1.76
C ASP A 345 -18.59 23.72 -1.73
N ASN A 346 -18.66 22.68 -2.58
CA ASN A 346 -19.73 21.68 -2.56
C ASN A 346 -19.72 20.85 -1.28
N CYS A 347 -18.55 20.39 -0.84
CA CYS A 347 -18.38 19.65 0.42
C CYS A 347 -18.80 20.49 1.62
N ILE A 348 -18.37 21.76 1.69
CA ILE A 348 -18.74 22.67 2.77
C ILE A 348 -20.24 22.90 2.82
N ASN A 349 -20.91 22.88 1.68
CA ASN A 349 -22.35 23.10 1.60
C ASN A 349 -23.20 21.83 1.78
N CYS A 350 -22.60 20.65 1.86
CA CYS A 350 -23.32 19.41 2.09
C CYS A 350 -23.75 19.28 3.56
N GLN A 351 -25.05 19.09 3.81
CA GLN A 351 -25.61 19.03 5.16
C GLN A 351 -24.99 17.93 6.02
N VAL A 352 -24.81 16.72 5.45
CA VAL A 352 -24.20 15.57 6.14
C VAL A 352 -22.80 15.89 6.67
N VAL A 353 -22.07 16.74 5.95
CA VAL A 353 -20.72 17.11 6.32
C VAL A 353 -20.73 18.28 7.32
N LYS A 354 -21.62 19.28 7.13
CA LYS A 354 -21.80 20.40 8.07
C LYS A 354 -22.10 19.94 9.49
N ASP A 355 -22.95 18.92 9.65
CA ASP A 355 -23.39 18.44 10.97
C ASP A 355 -22.25 17.78 11.77
N GLY A 356 -21.21 17.28 11.10
CA GLY A 356 -20.07 16.61 11.73
C GLY A 356 -18.91 17.53 12.12
N LEU A 357 -18.99 18.83 11.81
CA LEU A 357 -17.83 19.71 11.87
C LEU A 357 -17.90 20.73 13.01
N PRO A 358 -16.73 21.06 13.61
CA PRO A 358 -16.66 22.17 14.54
C PRO A 358 -16.96 23.49 13.82
N PRO A 359 -17.55 24.48 14.52
CA PRO A 359 -17.77 25.81 13.97
C PRO A 359 -16.48 26.40 13.38
N ARG A 360 -16.60 27.04 12.21
CA ARG A 360 -15.47 27.62 11.47
C ARG A 360 -14.58 28.52 12.33
N GLU A 361 -15.19 29.37 13.14
CA GLU A 361 -14.49 30.28 14.05
C GLU A 361 -13.58 29.54 15.06
N ARG A 362 -14.02 28.37 15.56
CA ARG A 362 -13.21 27.56 16.47
C ARG A 362 -12.00 26.94 15.77
N LEU A 363 -12.17 26.51 14.52
CA LEU A 363 -11.05 25.99 13.73
C LEU A 363 -10.01 27.09 13.45
N VAL A 364 -10.45 28.27 13.03
CA VAL A 364 -9.56 29.42 12.78
C VAL A 364 -8.82 29.82 14.05
N ALA A 365 -9.50 29.87 15.20
CA ALA A 365 -8.88 30.14 16.49
C ALA A 365 -7.84 29.07 16.88
N TYR A 366 -8.14 27.79 16.64
CA TYR A 366 -7.19 26.69 16.87
C TYR A 366 -5.93 26.84 16.01
N TYR A 367 -6.06 27.14 14.71
CA TYR A 367 -4.92 27.34 13.82
C TYR A 367 -4.08 28.56 14.22
N LYS A 368 -4.69 29.68 14.59
CA LYS A 368 -3.98 30.85 15.13
C LYS A 368 -3.23 30.52 16.42
N TRP A 369 -3.82 29.76 17.32
CA TRP A 369 -3.15 29.34 18.56
C TRP A 369 -2.00 28.37 18.29
N ARG A 370 -2.19 27.41 17.37
CA ARG A 370 -1.23 26.31 17.15
C ARG A 370 -0.06 26.70 16.24
N PHE A 371 -0.33 27.55 15.25
CA PHE A 371 0.58 27.90 14.16
C PHE A 371 0.65 29.42 13.91
N GLY A 372 0.00 30.26 14.71
CA GLY A 372 0.19 31.70 14.61
C GLY A 372 1.63 32.07 14.97
N LYS A 373 2.17 33.08 14.30
CA LYS A 373 3.43 33.71 14.74
C LYS A 373 3.16 34.39 16.09
N ALA A 374 3.99 34.10 17.08
CA ALA A 374 3.94 34.76 18.39
C ALA A 374 4.17 36.27 18.26
#